data_AF-A0A7W4NJY0-F1
#
_entry.id   AF-A0A7W4NJY0-F1
#
_cell.length_a   1.000
_cell.length_b   1.000
_cell.length_c   1.000
_cell.angle_alpha   90.00
_cell.angle_beta   90.00
_cell.angle_gamma   90.00
#
_symmetry.space_group_name_H-M   'P 1'
#
loop_
_entity.id
_entity.type
_entity.pdbx_description
1 polymer ?
#
loop_
_entity_poly.entity_id
_entity_poly.type
_entity_poly.pdbx_seq_one_letter_code
_entity_poly.pdbx_strand_id
1 'polypeptide(L)'
;LATFSGILQADAYAGFRELYKPDVAGAVRVREAACWAHLRRDFHDIWKGSGSTIAREALDQIGVLYDIERQITGRLPEQRLAIRQAESRPRIEKFRVWCEAQLARIPGKGELAKAIRYALNRWTAFTLFLEDGRVAIDNNAAERAIRPVVVGRKNYLFAGSDAGGDNIADAMTLIESAKLSGLNPQDYLADILARINDHKVNRLHELLPWNWHPMAELQKQAA
;
A
#
# COMPACT_ATOMS: atom_id res chain seq x y z
N LEU A 1 7.49 9.89 -12.22
CA LEU A 1 8.40 8.76 -11.89
C LEU A 1 9.59 8.63 -12.84
N ALA A 2 9.92 9.63 -13.68
CA ALA A 2 10.97 9.49 -14.70
C ALA A 2 12.39 9.30 -14.15
N THR A 3 12.65 9.60 -12.87
CA THR A 3 13.98 9.45 -12.21
C THR A 3 13.99 8.54 -10.97
N PHE A 4 12.83 8.17 -10.42
CA PHE A 4 12.70 7.25 -9.27
C PHE A 4 13.36 5.87 -9.48
N SER A 5 14.32 5.50 -8.64
CA SER A 5 14.88 4.14 -8.56
C SER A 5 14.53 3.51 -7.22
N GLY A 6 14.10 2.25 -7.21
CA GLY A 6 13.73 1.57 -5.97
C GLY A 6 12.67 0.49 -6.15
N ILE A 7 11.88 0.29 -5.10
CA ILE A 7 10.82 -0.72 -5.07
C ILE A 7 9.47 -0.03 -5.18
N LEU A 8 8.63 -0.52 -6.09
CA LEU A 8 7.23 -0.09 -6.20
C LEU A 8 6.33 -1.25 -5.80
N GLN A 9 5.56 -1.07 -4.72
CA GLN A 9 4.60 -2.05 -4.26
C GLN A 9 3.19 -1.68 -4.72
N ALA A 10 2.54 -2.58 -5.46
CA ALA A 10 1.24 -2.32 -6.08
C ALA A 10 0.38 -3.60 -6.22
N ASP A 11 -0.89 -3.39 -6.58
CA ASP A 11 -1.88 -4.42 -6.93
C ASP A 11 -1.68 -5.00 -8.35
N ALA A 12 -0.47 -4.88 -8.89
CA ALA A 12 -0.10 -5.33 -10.22
C ALA A 12 -0.85 -4.62 -11.39
N TYR A 13 -1.33 -3.38 -11.15
CA TYR A 13 -1.92 -2.52 -12.18
C TYR A 13 -1.10 -2.49 -13.47
N ALA A 14 -1.76 -2.77 -14.60
CA ALA A 14 -1.09 -2.95 -15.89
C ALA A 14 -0.36 -1.69 -16.37
N GLY A 15 -0.81 -0.50 -15.95
CA GLY A 15 -0.17 0.77 -16.30
C GLY A 15 1.26 0.93 -15.77
N PHE A 16 1.67 0.13 -14.77
CA PHE A 16 3.03 0.17 -14.24
C PHE A 16 4.01 -0.79 -14.94
N ARG A 17 3.54 -1.64 -15.88
CA ARG A 17 4.39 -2.67 -16.51
C ARG A 17 5.65 -2.12 -17.17
N GLU A 18 5.55 -0.95 -17.82
CA GLU A 18 6.70 -0.31 -18.46
C GLU A 18 7.76 0.15 -17.45
N LEU A 19 7.37 0.45 -16.20
CA LEU A 19 8.30 0.87 -15.15
C LEU A 19 9.24 -0.26 -14.71
N TYR A 20 8.80 -1.52 -14.85
CA TYR A 20 9.55 -2.70 -14.41
C TYR A 20 10.48 -3.25 -15.47
N LYS A 21 10.42 -2.75 -16.71
CA LYS A 21 11.28 -3.22 -17.78
C LYS A 21 12.73 -2.75 -17.54
N PRO A 22 13.71 -3.60 -17.89
CA PRO A 22 15.10 -3.16 -17.96
C PRO A 22 15.25 -2.00 -18.95
N ASP A 23 16.17 -1.08 -18.66
CA ASP A 23 16.57 -0.06 -19.63
C ASP A 23 17.42 -0.65 -20.77
N VAL A 24 17.89 0.21 -21.68
CA VAL A 24 18.73 -0.19 -22.82
C VAL A 24 20.04 -0.86 -22.41
N ALA A 25 20.53 -0.61 -21.19
CA ALA A 25 21.72 -1.24 -20.63
C ALA A 25 21.40 -2.52 -19.83
N GLY A 26 20.13 -2.91 -19.76
CA GLY A 26 19.66 -4.09 -19.02
C GLY A 26 19.46 -3.85 -17.52
N ALA A 27 19.56 -2.61 -17.03
CA ALA A 27 19.37 -2.30 -15.62
C ALA A 27 17.88 -2.17 -15.27
N VAL A 28 17.44 -2.89 -14.24
CA VAL A 28 16.08 -2.75 -13.69
C VAL A 28 16.08 -1.65 -12.63
N ARG A 29 15.50 -0.51 -12.98
CA ARG A 29 15.45 0.66 -12.10
C ARG A 29 14.35 0.58 -11.05
N VAL A 30 13.20 -0.01 -11.40
CA VAL A 30 12.08 -0.21 -10.47
C VAL A 30 11.81 -1.69 -10.32
N ARG A 31 11.93 -2.19 -9.09
CA ARG A 31 11.60 -3.58 -8.74
C ARG A 31 10.14 -3.66 -8.32
N GLU A 32 9.38 -4.57 -8.91
CA GLU A 32 7.98 -4.82 -8.57
C GLU A 32 7.89 -5.61 -7.26
N ALA A 33 7.13 -5.09 -6.29
CA ALA A 33 6.63 -5.85 -5.14
C ALA A 33 5.13 -6.09 -5.33
N ALA A 34 4.73 -7.35 -5.47
CA ALA A 34 3.32 -7.69 -5.66
C ALA A 34 2.59 -7.84 -4.31
N CYS A 35 1.30 -7.51 -4.31
CA CYS A 35 0.46 -7.57 -3.12
C CYS A 35 -0.18 -8.95 -2.93
N TRP A 36 0.21 -9.68 -1.87
CA TRP A 36 -0.40 -10.98 -1.55
C TRP A 36 -1.88 -10.89 -1.19
N ALA A 37 -2.39 -9.74 -0.73
CA ALA A 37 -3.80 -9.58 -0.43
C ALA A 37 -4.67 -9.68 -1.69
N HIS A 38 -4.17 -9.24 -2.84
CA HIS A 38 -4.84 -9.40 -4.13
C HIS A 38 -4.84 -10.86 -4.58
N LEU A 39 -3.68 -11.52 -4.50
CA LEU A 39 -3.60 -12.95 -4.82
C LEU A 39 -4.53 -13.78 -3.93
N ARG A 40 -4.58 -13.48 -2.63
CA ARG A 40 -5.49 -14.12 -1.68
C ARG A 40 -6.97 -13.89 -2.06
N ARG A 41 -7.32 -12.68 -2.54
CA ARG A 41 -8.68 -12.35 -2.95
C ARG A 41 -9.14 -13.21 -4.13
N ASP A 42 -8.27 -13.44 -5.11
CA ASP A 42 -8.60 -14.30 -6.27
C ASP A 42 -9.00 -15.72 -5.81
N PHE A 43 -8.20 -16.34 -4.93
CA PHE A 43 -8.54 -17.66 -4.38
C PHE A 43 -9.80 -17.64 -3.50
N HIS A 44 -9.98 -16.56 -2.73
CA HIS A 44 -11.16 -16.39 -1.88
C HIS A 44 -12.45 -16.34 -2.71
N ASP A 45 -12.46 -15.57 -3.79
CA ASP A 45 -13.65 -15.39 -4.63
C ASP A 45 -14.00 -16.70 -5.36
N ILE A 46 -12.99 -17.46 -5.80
CA ILE A 46 -13.18 -18.81 -6.36
C ILE A 46 -13.76 -19.76 -5.32
N TRP A 47 -13.21 -19.78 -4.10
CA TRP A 47 -13.72 -20.63 -3.02
C TRP A 47 -15.17 -20.27 -2.66
N LYS A 48 -15.48 -18.98 -2.52
CA LYS A 48 -16.84 -18.51 -2.23
C LYS A 48 -17.83 -18.86 -3.35
N GLY A 49 -17.39 -18.78 -4.61
CA GLY A 49 -18.25 -19.03 -5.77
C GLY A 49 -18.48 -20.51 -6.09
N SER A 50 -17.53 -21.38 -5.77
CA SER A 50 -17.54 -22.79 -6.22
C SER A 50 -17.37 -23.84 -5.12
N GLY A 51 -17.00 -23.44 -3.91
CA GLY A 51 -16.61 -24.38 -2.84
C GLY A 51 -15.31 -25.13 -3.11
N SER A 52 -14.48 -24.68 -4.06
CA SER A 52 -13.25 -25.36 -4.45
C SER A 52 -12.32 -25.61 -3.25
N THR A 53 -12.05 -26.89 -2.98
CA THR A 53 -11.14 -27.33 -1.91
C THR A 53 -9.69 -26.92 -2.18
N ILE A 54 -9.27 -26.88 -3.45
CA ILE A 54 -7.94 -26.40 -3.85
C ILE A 54 -7.80 -24.90 -3.56
N ALA A 55 -8.82 -24.10 -3.88
CA ALA A 55 -8.82 -22.68 -3.55
C ALA A 55 -8.79 -22.47 -2.02
N ARG A 56 -9.51 -23.31 -1.26
CA ARG A 56 -9.46 -23.29 0.20
C ARG A 56 -8.06 -23.60 0.74
N GLU A 57 -7.41 -24.64 0.23
CA GLU A 57 -6.06 -25.01 0.64
C GLU A 57 -5.03 -23.92 0.32
N ALA A 58 -5.16 -23.23 -0.81
CA ALA A 58 -4.35 -22.04 -1.12
C ALA A 58 -4.56 -20.93 -0.08
N LEU A 59 -5.80 -20.67 0.33
CA LEU A 59 -6.10 -19.68 1.38
C LEU A 59 -5.50 -20.04 2.73
N ASP A 60 -5.53 -21.33 3.09
CA ASP A 60 -4.96 -21.81 4.34
C ASP A 60 -3.42 -21.68 4.34
N GLN A 61 -2.74 -22.04 3.24
CA GLN A 61 -1.29 -21.84 3.09
C GLN A 61 -0.89 -20.37 3.11
N ILE A 62 -1.65 -19.49 2.42
CA ILE A 62 -1.45 -18.04 2.48
C ILE A 62 -1.70 -17.52 3.90
N GLY A 63 -2.70 -18.05 4.61
CA GLY A 63 -3.05 -17.68 5.98
C GLY A 63 -1.87 -17.81 6.94
N VAL A 64 -1.12 -18.91 6.84
CA VAL A 64 0.09 -19.15 7.65
C VAL A 64 1.15 -18.06 7.43
N LEU A 65 1.29 -17.54 6.20
CA LEU A 65 2.21 -16.43 5.94
C LEU A 65 1.77 -15.16 6.67
N TYR A 66 0.47 -14.88 6.69
CA TYR A 66 -0.08 -13.75 7.43
C TYR A 66 0.02 -13.91 8.95
N ASP A 67 -0.01 -15.14 9.47
CA ASP A 67 0.27 -15.41 10.88
C ASP A 67 1.71 -15.01 11.26
N ILE A 68 2.69 -15.36 10.42
CA ILE A 68 4.08 -14.95 10.60
C ILE A 68 4.20 -13.42 10.52
N GLU A 69 3.60 -12.79 9.49
CA GLU A 69 3.69 -11.34 9.31
C GLU A 69 3.07 -10.56 10.48
N ARG A 70 2.00 -11.07 11.10
CA ARG A 70 1.42 -10.49 12.32
C ARG A 70 2.42 -10.44 13.47
N GLN A 71 3.26 -11.47 13.64
CA GLN A 71 4.23 -11.55 14.75
C GLN A 71 5.44 -10.61 14.57
N ILE A 72 5.71 -10.19 13.33
CA ILE A 72 6.85 -9.34 12.99
C ILE A 72 6.45 -7.91 12.59
N THR A 73 5.16 -7.58 12.64
CA THR A 73 4.67 -6.23 12.39
C THR A 73 5.27 -5.26 13.42
N GLY A 74 5.79 -4.12 12.95
CA GLY A 74 6.44 -3.11 13.79
C GLY A 74 7.91 -3.40 14.14
N ARG A 75 8.45 -4.56 13.76
CA ARG A 75 9.88 -4.87 13.94
C ARG A 75 10.75 -4.19 12.88
N LEU A 76 12.04 -4.07 13.15
CA LEU A 76 13.02 -3.51 12.22
C LEU A 76 13.16 -4.37 10.96
N PRO A 77 13.50 -3.79 9.80
CA PRO A 77 13.61 -4.51 8.52
C PRO A 77 14.49 -5.78 8.58
N GLU A 78 15.64 -5.71 9.24
CA GLU A 78 16.58 -6.82 9.38
C GLU A 78 16.01 -7.98 10.20
N GLN A 79 15.23 -7.68 11.24
CA GLN A 79 14.55 -8.69 12.06
C GLN A 79 13.43 -9.36 11.27
N ARG A 80 12.65 -8.57 10.53
CA ARG A 80 11.61 -9.09 9.64
C ARG A 80 12.22 -10.02 8.60
N LEU A 81 13.33 -9.62 7.99
CA LEU A 81 14.03 -10.40 6.97
C LEU A 81 14.54 -11.74 7.54
N ALA A 82 15.19 -11.73 8.71
CA ALA A 82 15.69 -12.94 9.34
C ALA A 82 14.57 -13.96 9.61
N ILE A 83 13.44 -13.52 10.17
CA ILE A 83 12.28 -14.38 10.44
C ILE A 83 11.67 -14.89 9.13
N ARG A 84 11.52 -14.04 8.12
CA ARG A 84 11.01 -14.46 6.80
C ARG A 84 11.89 -15.50 6.13
N GLN A 85 13.22 -15.38 6.27
CA GLN A 85 14.16 -16.36 5.73
C GLN A 85 14.03 -17.72 6.45
N ALA A 86 13.89 -17.72 7.77
CA ALA A 86 13.74 -18.93 8.56
C ALA A 86 12.36 -19.60 8.41
N GLU A 87 11.29 -18.80 8.32
CA GLU A 87 9.91 -19.30 8.45
C GLU A 87 9.09 -19.19 7.16
N SER A 88 9.07 -18.01 6.53
CA SER A 88 8.21 -17.75 5.36
C SER A 88 8.78 -18.38 4.08
N ARG A 89 10.08 -18.27 3.83
CA ARG A 89 10.75 -18.80 2.62
C ARG A 89 10.46 -20.29 2.37
N PRO A 90 10.72 -21.22 3.32
CA PRO A 90 10.47 -22.64 3.06
C PRO A 90 8.99 -22.96 2.83
N ARG A 91 8.06 -22.18 3.39
CA ARG A 91 6.61 -22.33 3.16
C ARG A 91 6.21 -21.84 1.77
N ILE A 92 6.77 -20.72 1.34
CA ILE A 92 6.52 -20.15 0.02
C ILE A 92 7.08 -21.03 -1.08
N GLU A 93 8.28 -21.60 -0.90
CA GLU A 93 8.86 -22.56 -1.84
C GLU A 93 7.98 -23.81 -1.98
N LYS A 94 7.47 -24.35 -0.86
CA LYS A 94 6.47 -25.44 -0.89
C LYS A 94 5.17 -25.02 -1.59
N PHE A 95 4.67 -23.82 -1.32
CA PHE A 95 3.47 -23.29 -1.97
C PHE A 95 3.66 -23.15 -3.49
N ARG A 96 4.86 -22.80 -3.96
CA ARG A 96 5.20 -22.76 -5.40
C ARG A 96 5.07 -24.13 -6.06
N VAL A 97 5.74 -25.12 -5.48
CA VAL A 97 5.73 -26.50 -5.99
C VAL A 97 4.30 -27.05 -5.96
N TRP A 98 3.56 -26.75 -4.90
CA TRP A 98 2.14 -27.10 -4.81
C TRP A 98 1.32 -26.44 -5.93
N CYS A 99 1.50 -25.14 -6.19
CA CYS A 99 0.84 -24.43 -7.29
C CYS A 99 1.13 -25.07 -8.65
N GLU A 100 2.40 -25.39 -8.93
CA GLU A 100 2.84 -26.04 -10.17
C GLU A 100 2.18 -27.43 -10.32
N ALA A 101 2.12 -28.22 -9.25
CA ALA A 101 1.47 -29.54 -9.24
C ALA A 101 -0.05 -29.45 -9.44
N GLN A 102 -0.72 -28.47 -8.82
CA GLN A 102 -2.16 -28.27 -9.01
C GLN A 102 -2.47 -27.87 -10.46
N LEU A 103 -1.65 -27.03 -11.09
CA LEU A 103 -1.87 -26.57 -12.45
C LEU A 103 -1.89 -27.73 -13.47
N ALA A 104 -1.11 -28.78 -13.22
CA ALA A 104 -1.09 -29.99 -14.04
C ALA A 104 -2.36 -30.87 -13.90
N ARG A 105 -3.17 -30.64 -12.86
CA ARG A 105 -4.31 -31.50 -12.47
C ARG A 105 -5.67 -30.85 -12.67
N ILE A 106 -5.74 -29.56 -12.95
CA ILE A 106 -6.98 -28.80 -13.09
C ILE A 106 -7.23 -28.35 -14.54
N PRO A 107 -8.49 -28.08 -14.93
CA PRO A 107 -8.80 -27.56 -16.26
C PRO A 107 -8.07 -26.24 -16.53
N GLY A 108 -7.24 -26.22 -17.59
CA GLY A 108 -6.35 -25.10 -17.88
C GLY A 108 -7.05 -23.76 -18.10
N LYS A 109 -8.31 -23.73 -18.55
CA LYS A 109 -9.07 -22.49 -18.81
C LYS A 109 -9.91 -22.00 -17.61
N GLY A 110 -9.91 -22.71 -16.49
CA GLY A 110 -10.70 -22.31 -15.31
C GLY A 110 -10.10 -21.12 -14.55
N GLU A 111 -10.94 -20.40 -13.79
CA GLU A 111 -10.50 -19.27 -12.95
C GLU A 111 -9.44 -19.68 -11.92
N LEU A 112 -9.51 -20.90 -11.38
CA LEU A 112 -8.47 -21.44 -10.49
C LEU A 112 -7.11 -21.55 -11.19
N ALA A 113 -7.07 -22.08 -12.41
CA ALA A 113 -5.84 -22.18 -13.18
C ALA A 113 -5.29 -20.79 -13.54
N LYS A 114 -6.18 -19.81 -13.76
CA LYS A 114 -5.81 -18.42 -14.00
C LYS A 114 -5.20 -17.76 -12.75
N ALA A 115 -5.78 -17.95 -11.56
CA ALA A 115 -5.22 -17.45 -10.30
C ALA A 115 -3.85 -18.06 -9.99
N ILE A 116 -3.68 -19.38 -10.20
CA ILE A 116 -2.39 -20.05 -10.02
C ILE A 116 -1.34 -19.54 -11.00
N ARG A 117 -1.67 -19.41 -12.30
CA ARG A 117 -0.76 -18.81 -13.29
C ARG A 117 -0.41 -17.37 -12.95
N TYR A 118 -1.36 -16.60 -12.44
CA TYR A 118 -1.11 -15.23 -12.01
C TYR A 118 -0.05 -15.17 -10.90
N ALA A 119 -0.12 -16.06 -9.90
CA ALA A 119 0.91 -16.20 -8.88
C ALA A 119 2.28 -16.59 -9.49
N LEU A 120 2.32 -17.67 -10.29
CA LEU A 120 3.56 -18.22 -10.82
C LEU A 120 4.27 -17.27 -11.80
N ASN A 121 3.51 -16.58 -12.67
CA ASN A 121 4.08 -15.64 -13.65
C ASN A 121 4.70 -14.39 -13.01
N ARG A 122 4.33 -14.09 -11.75
CA ARG A 122 4.81 -12.92 -11.00
C ARG A 122 5.56 -13.34 -9.74
N TRP A 123 6.07 -14.55 -9.70
CA TRP A 123 6.63 -15.14 -8.48
C TRP A 123 7.71 -14.26 -7.85
N THR A 124 8.66 -13.76 -8.66
CA THR A 124 9.73 -12.85 -8.20
C THR A 124 9.17 -11.61 -7.50
N ALA A 125 8.09 -11.01 -8.03
CA ALA A 125 7.45 -9.86 -7.43
C ALA A 125 6.72 -10.21 -6.12
N PHE A 126 6.08 -11.38 -6.06
CA PHE A 126 5.45 -11.88 -4.83
C PHE A 126 6.48 -12.25 -3.76
N THR A 127 7.70 -12.65 -4.13
CA THR A 127 8.73 -13.04 -3.16
C THR A 127 9.71 -11.94 -2.79
N LEU A 128 9.60 -10.74 -3.37
CA LEU A 128 10.53 -9.64 -3.09
C LEU A 128 10.60 -9.28 -1.59
N PHE A 129 9.51 -9.41 -0.86
CA PHE A 129 9.49 -9.17 0.60
C PHE A 129 10.34 -10.16 1.41
N LEU A 130 10.68 -11.32 0.83
CA LEU A 130 11.65 -12.26 1.42
C LEU A 130 13.09 -11.81 1.22
N GLU A 131 13.35 -10.86 0.33
CA GLU A 131 14.70 -10.37 0.00
C GLU A 131 14.97 -9.00 0.62
N ASP A 132 13.93 -8.21 0.84
CA ASP A 132 14.02 -6.87 1.42
C ASP A 132 13.03 -6.71 2.58
N GLY A 133 13.56 -6.60 3.79
CA GLY A 133 12.80 -6.47 5.03
C GLY A 133 11.98 -5.19 5.16
N ARG A 134 12.19 -4.20 4.28
CA ARG A 134 11.38 -2.96 4.24
C ARG A 134 10.03 -3.20 3.57
N VAL A 135 9.97 -4.13 2.62
CA VAL A 135 8.77 -4.45 1.84
C VAL A 135 7.74 -5.18 2.72
N ALA A 136 6.50 -4.71 2.68
CA ALA A 136 5.37 -5.39 3.32
C ALA A 136 4.89 -6.57 2.46
N ILE A 137 4.22 -7.55 3.06
CA ILE A 137 3.61 -8.65 2.29
C ILE A 137 2.46 -8.16 1.38
N ASP A 138 1.83 -7.04 1.73
CA ASP A 138 0.74 -6.41 0.99
C ASP A 138 0.83 -4.86 1.02
N ASN A 139 0.12 -4.21 0.11
CA ASN A 139 0.01 -2.75 0.01
C ASN A 139 -1.24 -2.20 0.73
N ASN A 140 -1.91 -2.99 1.59
CA ASN A 140 -3.22 -2.60 2.14
C ASN A 140 -3.16 -1.31 2.96
N ALA A 141 -2.00 -0.99 3.57
CA ALA A 141 -1.81 0.26 4.28
C ALA A 141 -1.94 1.47 3.34
N ALA A 142 -1.30 1.41 2.17
CA ALA A 142 -1.41 2.46 1.15
C ALA A 142 -2.83 2.55 0.58
N GLU A 143 -3.49 1.41 0.34
CA GLU A 143 -4.87 1.37 -0.15
C GLU A 143 -5.87 1.95 0.86
N ARG A 144 -5.67 1.68 2.16
CA ARG A 144 -6.48 2.30 3.22
C ARG A 144 -6.24 3.81 3.30
N ALA A 145 -4.99 4.26 3.18
CA ALA A 145 -4.63 5.68 3.24
C ALA A 145 -5.24 6.49 2.09
N ILE A 146 -5.29 5.94 0.87
CA ILE A 146 -5.88 6.65 -0.28
C ILE A 146 -7.41 6.55 -0.35
N ARG A 147 -8.02 5.60 0.37
CA ARG A 147 -9.47 5.33 0.33
C ARG A 147 -10.34 6.57 0.61
N PRO A 148 -10.05 7.45 1.59
CA PRO A 148 -10.84 8.66 1.81
C PRO A 148 -10.92 9.55 0.57
N VAL A 149 -9.82 9.70 -0.17
CA VAL A 149 -9.76 10.47 -1.42
C VAL A 149 -10.60 9.78 -2.51
N VAL A 150 -10.42 8.46 -2.68
CA VAL A 150 -11.11 7.67 -3.72
C VAL A 150 -12.62 7.60 -3.50
N VAL A 151 -13.08 7.54 -2.25
CA VAL A 151 -14.50 7.57 -1.90
C VAL A 151 -15.03 9.01 -1.98
N GLY A 152 -14.28 9.95 -1.42
CA GLY A 152 -14.64 11.36 -1.34
C GLY A 152 -14.82 12.03 -2.70
N ARG A 153 -14.03 11.66 -3.72
CA ARG A 153 -14.18 12.22 -5.08
C ARG A 153 -15.58 12.09 -5.68
N LYS A 154 -16.38 11.10 -5.25
CA LYS A 154 -17.79 10.96 -5.69
C LYS A 154 -18.70 12.04 -5.11
N ASN A 155 -18.27 12.68 -4.03
CA ASN A 155 -19.02 13.68 -3.26
C ASN A 155 -18.41 15.09 -3.38
N TYR A 156 -17.26 15.24 -4.03
CA TYR A 156 -16.61 16.54 -4.23
C TYR A 156 -17.20 17.20 -5.49
N LEU A 157 -17.86 18.35 -5.33
CA LEU A 157 -18.63 19.03 -6.38
C LEU A 157 -17.80 19.38 -7.66
N PHE A 158 -16.47 19.31 -7.59
CA PHE A 158 -15.55 19.74 -8.67
C PHE A 158 -14.35 18.78 -8.88
N ALA A 159 -14.45 17.51 -8.48
CA ALA A 159 -13.40 16.51 -8.72
C ALA A 159 -13.43 15.96 -10.17
N GLY A 160 -13.25 16.83 -11.16
CA GLY A 160 -13.33 16.48 -12.59
C GLY A 160 -12.38 17.24 -13.52
N SER A 161 -11.54 18.13 -13.00
CA SER A 161 -10.50 18.85 -13.76
C SER A 161 -9.13 18.71 -13.08
N ASP A 162 -8.04 18.93 -13.82
CA ASP A 162 -6.67 18.90 -13.28
C ASP A 162 -6.53 19.90 -12.12
N ALA A 163 -7.03 21.13 -12.29
CA ALA A 163 -7.04 22.14 -11.23
C ALA A 163 -7.85 21.70 -9.98
N GLY A 164 -8.95 20.97 -10.17
CA GLY A 164 -9.69 20.36 -9.07
C GLY A 164 -8.87 19.27 -8.37
N GLY A 165 -8.09 18.51 -9.11
CA GLY A 165 -7.13 17.54 -8.60
C GLY A 165 -6.05 18.19 -7.74
N ASP A 166 -5.42 19.27 -8.23
CA ASP A 166 -4.39 20.02 -7.51
C ASP A 166 -4.94 20.57 -6.18
N ASN A 167 -6.11 21.20 -6.21
CA ASN A 167 -6.75 21.74 -4.99
C ASN A 167 -7.06 20.64 -3.95
N ILE A 168 -7.53 19.47 -4.39
CA ILE A 168 -7.77 18.33 -3.49
C ILE A 168 -6.45 17.81 -2.94
N ALA A 169 -5.39 17.76 -3.75
CA ALA A 169 -4.07 17.32 -3.30
C ALA A 169 -3.50 18.25 -2.21
N ASP A 170 -3.64 19.57 -2.37
CA ASP A 170 -3.22 20.56 -1.38
C ASP A 170 -4.00 20.42 -0.07
N ALA A 171 -5.34 20.33 -0.15
CA ALA A 171 -6.19 20.15 1.02
C ALA A 171 -5.88 18.84 1.77
N MET A 172 -5.71 17.74 1.04
CA MET A 172 -5.36 16.43 1.64
C MET A 172 -3.96 16.45 2.24
N THR A 173 -3.01 17.18 1.64
CA THR A 173 -1.66 17.33 2.20
C THR A 173 -1.72 17.99 3.58
N LEU A 174 -2.51 19.05 3.74
CA LEU A 174 -2.70 19.71 5.04
C LEU A 174 -3.40 18.80 6.06
N ILE A 175 -4.50 18.15 5.64
CA ILE A 175 -5.29 17.26 6.50
C ILE A 175 -4.46 16.08 7.00
N GLU A 176 -3.76 15.38 6.09
CA GLU A 176 -2.96 14.21 6.46
C GLU A 176 -1.72 14.62 7.27
N SER A 177 -1.12 15.78 7.00
CA SER A 177 -0.03 16.31 7.84
C SER A 177 -0.49 16.64 9.25
N ALA A 178 -1.70 17.18 9.43
CA ALA A 178 -2.31 17.39 10.74
C ALA A 178 -2.52 16.07 11.50
N LYS A 179 -3.09 15.05 10.83
CA LYS A 179 -3.26 13.71 11.42
C LYS A 179 -1.93 13.08 11.83
N LEU A 180 -0.91 13.16 10.96
CA LEU A 180 0.43 12.65 11.24
C LEU A 180 1.11 13.37 12.41
N SER A 181 0.76 14.64 12.64
CA SER A 181 1.21 15.44 13.79
C SER A 181 0.36 15.20 15.05
N GLY A 182 -0.61 14.27 15.02
CA GLY A 182 -1.48 13.96 16.15
C GLY A 182 -2.59 15.01 16.41
N LEU A 183 -2.83 15.91 15.46
CA LEU A 183 -3.82 16.97 15.59
C LEU A 183 -5.20 16.53 15.09
N ASN A 184 -6.25 17.15 15.62
CA ASN A 184 -7.57 17.14 15.00
C ASN A 184 -7.55 18.04 13.75
N PRO A 185 -7.75 17.50 12.54
CA PRO A 185 -7.68 18.30 11.32
C PRO A 185 -8.73 19.41 11.24
N GLN A 186 -9.90 19.21 11.83
CA GLN A 186 -10.95 20.23 11.83
C GLN A 186 -10.55 21.43 12.68
N ASP A 187 -10.03 21.18 13.89
CA ASP A 187 -9.60 22.24 14.81
C ASP A 187 -8.44 23.04 14.21
N TYR A 188 -7.46 22.32 13.64
CA TYR A 188 -6.33 22.91 12.93
C TYR A 188 -6.78 23.79 11.75
N LEU A 189 -7.61 23.26 10.85
CA LEU A 189 -8.05 23.99 9.66
C LEU A 189 -8.91 25.20 10.03
N ALA A 190 -9.83 25.06 10.99
CA ALA A 190 -10.68 26.16 11.45
C ALA A 190 -9.83 27.31 12.03
N ASP A 191 -8.84 26.99 12.85
CA ASP A 191 -7.95 27.98 13.45
C ASP A 191 -7.08 28.69 12.41
N ILE A 192 -6.40 27.95 11.52
CA ILE A 192 -5.54 28.60 10.52
C ILE A 192 -6.36 29.47 9.55
N LEU A 193 -7.53 29.01 9.09
CA LEU A 193 -8.36 29.76 8.14
C LEU A 193 -8.92 31.03 8.79
N ALA A 194 -9.20 31.01 10.09
CA ALA A 194 -9.68 32.17 10.83
C ALA A 194 -8.63 33.27 10.99
N ARG A 195 -7.32 32.95 10.99
CA ARG A 195 -6.24 33.94 11.24
C ARG A 195 -5.29 34.18 10.08
N ILE A 196 -5.33 33.36 9.02
CA ILE A 196 -4.32 33.41 7.95
C ILE A 196 -4.23 34.78 7.25
N ASN A 197 -5.37 35.48 7.12
CA ASN A 197 -5.42 36.80 6.48
C ASN A 197 -4.65 37.87 7.27
N ASP A 198 -4.60 37.75 8.59
CA ASP A 198 -3.92 38.69 9.49
C ASP A 198 -2.55 38.19 9.94
N HIS A 199 -2.16 36.97 9.52
CA HIS A 199 -0.88 36.37 9.88
C HIS A 199 0.25 36.91 8.99
N LYS A 200 1.41 37.16 9.58
CA LYS A 200 2.55 37.68 8.81
C LYS A 200 3.03 36.63 7.82
N VAL A 201 3.15 37.02 6.54
CA VAL A 201 3.57 36.12 5.44
C VAL A 201 4.93 35.44 5.70
N ASN A 202 5.86 36.14 6.36
CA ASN A 202 7.18 35.59 6.72
C ASN A 202 7.15 34.67 7.97
N ARG A 203 5.99 34.48 8.60
CA ARG A 203 5.77 33.61 9.77
C ARG A 203 4.80 32.46 9.50
N LEU A 204 4.47 32.16 8.23
CA LEU A 204 3.58 31.05 7.89
C LEU A 204 4.06 29.68 8.40
N HIS A 205 5.37 29.53 8.62
CA HIS A 205 5.94 28.30 9.20
C HIS A 205 5.40 27.97 10.60
N GLU A 206 4.89 28.96 11.34
CA GLU A 206 4.25 28.78 12.66
C GLU A 206 2.86 28.16 12.55
N LEU A 207 2.23 28.27 11.38
CA LEU A 207 0.93 27.66 11.11
C LEU A 207 1.06 26.24 10.58
N LEU A 208 2.28 25.72 10.38
CA LEU A 208 2.48 24.35 9.90
C LEU A 208 2.04 23.35 10.97
N PRO A 209 1.50 22.17 10.59
CA PRO A 209 0.92 21.22 11.54
C PRO A 209 1.81 20.83 12.72
N TRP A 210 3.13 20.72 12.52
CA TRP A 210 4.08 20.36 13.57
C TRP A 210 4.54 21.54 14.46
N ASN A 211 4.18 22.77 14.11
CA ASN A 211 4.46 23.99 14.88
C ASN A 211 3.17 24.64 15.41
N TRP A 212 2.01 24.10 15.06
CA TRP A 212 0.73 24.73 15.31
C TRP A 212 0.37 24.72 16.80
N HIS A 213 0.02 25.89 17.29
CA HIS A 213 -0.62 26.07 18.59
C HIS A 213 -1.97 26.78 18.40
N PRO A 214 -3.05 26.30 19.07
CA PRO A 214 -4.35 26.95 19.04
C PRO A 214 -4.27 28.42 19.49
N MET A 215 -5.00 29.32 18.82
CA MET A 215 -5.03 30.74 19.24
C MET A 215 -5.45 30.93 20.70
N ALA A 216 -6.40 30.12 21.19
CA ALA A 216 -6.86 30.19 22.56
C ALA A 216 -5.74 29.90 23.59
N GLU A 217 -4.71 29.14 23.19
CA GLU A 217 -3.56 28.82 24.04
C GLU A 217 -2.52 29.96 24.00
N LEU A 218 -2.27 30.53 22.82
CA LEU A 218 -1.38 31.68 22.65
C LEU A 218 -1.89 32.93 23.39
N GLN A 219 -3.21 33.17 23.36
CA GLN A 219 -3.83 34.29 24.07
C GLN A 219 -3.74 34.14 25.59
N LYS A 220 -3.75 32.91 26.12
CA LYS A 220 -3.55 32.64 27.56
C LYS A 220 -2.11 32.83 28.01
N GLN A 221 -1.14 32.60 27.12
CA GLN A 221 0.29 32.79 27.42
C GLN A 221 0.73 34.26 27.34
N ALA A 222 -0.02 35.10 26.64
CA ALA A 222 0.27 36.53 26.46
C ALA A 222 -0.43 37.43 27.50
N ALA A 223 -1.28 36.88 28.36
CA ALA A 223 -2.01 37.56 29.44
C ALA A 223 -1.35 37.30 30.80
#